data_AF-A0AA87FHD1-F1
#
_entry.id   AF-A0AA87FHD1-F1
#
_cell.length_a   1.000
_cell.length_b   1.000
_cell.length_c   1.000
_cell.angle_alpha   90.00
_cell.angle_beta   90.00
_cell.angle_gamma   90.00
#
_symmetry.space_group_name_H-M   'P 1'
#
loop_
_entity.id
_entity.type
_entity.pdbx_description
1 polymer ?
#
loop_
_entity_poly.entity_id
_entity_poly.type
_entity_poly.pdbx_seq_one_letter_code
_entity_poly.pdbx_strand_id
1 'polypeptide(L)' 'MEKCKACSDYFKWDDEVIEVDDEYYHKDCVTLYPTGYVAFLDDDCLGETENADGATAYSILEEGQYIDDED' A
#
# COMPACT_ATOMS: atom_id res chain seq x y z
N MET A 1 23.64 19.24 -3.22
CA MET A 1 23.32 18.72 -1.87
C MET A 1 21.83 18.83 -1.74
N GLU A 2 21.14 17.70 -1.61
CA GLU A 2 19.68 17.67 -1.50
C GLU A 2 19.22 18.12 -0.11
N LYS A 3 17.98 18.58 -0.01
CA LYS A 3 17.36 19.03 1.24
C LYS A 3 16.04 18.32 1.44
N CYS A 4 15.73 18.03 2.70
CA CYS A 4 14.42 17.54 3.09
C CYS A 4 13.36 18.56 2.67
N LYS A 5 12.38 18.13 1.86
CA LYS A 5 11.31 19.01 1.40
C LYS A 5 10.44 19.52 2.55
N ALA A 6 10.36 18.78 3.66
CA ALA A 6 9.55 19.16 4.83
C ALA A 6 10.24 20.18 5.76
N CYS A 7 11.48 19.94 6.19
CA CYS A 7 12.15 20.83 7.15
C CYS A 7 13.19 21.78 6.52
N SER A 8 13.47 21.65 5.22
CA SER A 8 14.47 22.44 4.48
C SER A 8 15.93 22.30 4.96
N ASP A 9 16.20 21.42 5.92
CA ASP A 9 17.55 21.05 6.33
C ASP A 9 18.20 20.13 5.30
N TYR A 10 19.53 20.23 5.22
CA TYR A 10 20.31 19.30 4.44
C TYR A 10 20.28 17.92 5.09
N PHE A 11 20.16 16.90 4.26
CA PHE A 11 20.42 15.55 4.69
C PHE A 11 21.88 15.44 5.13
N LYS A 12 22.08 15.05 6.39
CA LYS A 12 23.34 14.57 6.89
C LYS A 12 23.55 13.16 6.39
N TRP A 13 24.79 12.72 6.52
CA TRP A 13 25.16 11.36 6.14
C TRP A 13 24.40 10.28 6.95
N ASP A 14 23.75 10.65 8.08
CA ASP A 14 23.12 9.73 9.05
C ASP A 14 21.59 9.92 9.20
N ASP A 15 20.93 10.68 8.31
CA ASP A 15 19.47 10.90 8.41
C ASP A 15 18.66 9.78 7.72
N GLU A 16 17.52 9.39 8.31
CA GLU A 16 16.55 8.48 7.68
C GLU A 16 15.68 9.24 6.66
N VAL A 17 15.44 8.69 5.46
CA VAL A 17 14.78 9.39 4.35
C VAL A 17 13.61 8.58 3.75
N ILE A 18 12.50 9.25 3.47
CA ILE A 18 11.33 8.73 2.74
C ILE A 18 11.29 9.38 1.35
N GLU A 19 11.14 8.56 0.33
CA GLU A 19 10.95 9.00 -1.06
C GLU A 19 9.47 8.95 -1.43
N VAL A 20 8.97 10.03 -2.00
CA VAL A 20 7.61 10.14 -2.55
C VAL A 20 7.71 10.90 -3.86
N ASP A 21 7.42 10.22 -4.97
CA ASP A 21 7.43 10.81 -6.32
C ASP A 21 8.71 11.60 -6.65
N ASP A 22 9.87 10.93 -6.54
CA ASP A 22 11.21 11.51 -6.76
C ASP A 22 11.62 12.64 -5.79
N GLU A 23 10.86 12.89 -4.72
CA GLU A 23 11.18 13.85 -3.65
C GLU A 23 11.60 13.18 -2.34
N TYR A 24 12.42 13.87 -1.54
CA TYR A 24 13.05 13.32 -0.34
C TYR A 24 12.66 14.06 0.94
N TYR A 25 12.33 13.29 1.97
CA TYR A 25 11.86 13.77 3.27
C TYR A 25 12.61 13.05 4.38
N HIS A 26 12.97 13.71 5.50
CA HIS A 26 13.42 12.95 6.67
C HIS A 26 12.28 12.08 7.20
N LYS A 27 12.56 10.87 7.66
CA LYS A 27 11.56 9.96 8.23
C LYS A 27 10.82 10.60 9.40
N ASP A 28 11.52 11.26 10.32
CA ASP A 28 10.90 11.97 11.45
C ASP A 28 10.08 13.20 11.00
N CYS A 29 10.26 13.65 9.76
CA CYS A 29 9.46 14.73 9.19
C CYS A 29 8.16 14.23 8.56
N VAL A 30 7.94 12.92 8.44
CA VAL A 30 6.74 12.33 7.85
C VAL A 30 6.18 11.23 8.75
N THR A 31 4.91 10.88 8.56
CA THR A 31 4.30 9.74 9.26
C THR A 31 3.89 8.72 8.23
N LEU A 32 4.50 7.54 8.29
CA LEU A 32 4.13 6.43 7.42
C LEU A 32 2.96 5.66 8.01
N TYR A 33 2.00 5.34 7.14
CA TYR A 33 0.91 4.43 7.44
C TYR A 33 1.00 3.23 6.50
N PRO A 34 0.75 2.01 6.99
CA PRO A 34 0.69 0.83 6.13
C PRO A 34 -0.47 0.96 5.13
N THR A 35 -0.25 0.53 3.88
CA THR A 35 -1.17 0.74 2.76
C THR A 35 -1.79 -0.55 2.20
N GLY A 36 -1.55 -1.74 2.80
CA GLY A 36 -2.02 -3.04 2.29
C GLY A 36 -2.48 -4.05 3.37
N TYR A 37 -3.08 -5.16 2.93
CA TYR A 37 -3.81 -6.13 3.76
C TYR A 37 -3.36 -7.58 3.50
N VAL A 38 -3.77 -8.51 4.37
CA VAL A 38 -3.45 -9.94 4.27
C VAL A 38 -4.72 -10.75 4.52
N ALA A 39 -5.02 -11.67 3.62
CA ALA A 39 -6.17 -12.57 3.73
C ALA A 39 -5.81 -13.85 4.49
N PHE A 40 -6.71 -14.29 5.38
CA PHE A 40 -6.61 -15.53 6.15
C PHE A 40 -7.89 -16.35 6.03
N LEU A 41 -7.78 -17.68 6.11
CA LEU A 41 -8.87 -18.63 6.20
C LEU A 41 -8.56 -19.63 7.30
N ASP A 42 -9.34 -19.65 8.39
CA ASP A 42 -9.15 -20.58 9.51
C ASP A 42 -7.69 -20.69 9.99
N ASP A 43 -7.08 -19.53 10.25
CA ASP A 43 -5.66 -19.37 10.61
C ASP A 43 -4.64 -19.67 9.49
N ASP A 44 -5.08 -20.16 8.33
CA ASP A 44 -4.23 -20.31 7.13
C ASP A 44 -4.15 -18.99 6.34
N CYS A 45 -2.94 -18.44 6.22
CA CYS A 45 -2.67 -17.26 5.41
C CYS A 45 -2.82 -17.57 3.91
N LEU A 46 -3.63 -16.79 3.20
CA LEU A 46 -3.93 -16.95 1.78
C LEU A 46 -3.09 -16.04 0.88
N GLY A 47 -2.67 -14.88 1.37
CA GLY A 47 -1.82 -13.95 0.61
C GLY A 47 -2.07 -12.47 0.91
N GLU A 48 -1.14 -11.64 0.43
CA GLU A 48 -1.26 -10.18 0.47
C GLU A 48 -2.29 -9.70 -0.54
N THR A 49 -2.94 -8.62 -0.18
CA THR A 49 -3.94 -7.99 -1.00
C THR A 49 -3.98 -6.51 -0.68
N GLU A 50 -3.97 -5.68 -1.70
CA GLU A 50 -4.39 -4.28 -1.54
C GLU A 50 -5.92 -4.18 -1.44
N ASN A 51 -6.61 -5.28 -1.78
CA ASN A 51 -8.05 -5.43 -1.67
C ASN A 51 -8.45 -5.77 -0.23
N ALA A 52 -8.30 -4.77 0.63
CA ALA A 52 -8.75 -4.72 2.01
C ALA A 52 -10.13 -5.30 2.26
N ASP A 53 -11.06 -4.89 1.41
CA ASP A 53 -12.50 -4.94 1.65
C ASP A 53 -13.16 -6.08 0.86
N GLY A 54 -12.35 -6.83 0.10
CA GLY A 54 -12.83 -7.79 -0.90
C GLY A 54 -13.43 -7.11 -2.13
N ALA A 55 -13.78 -7.91 -3.14
CA ALA A 55 -14.43 -7.44 -4.37
C ALA A 55 -15.54 -8.40 -4.81
N THR A 56 -16.49 -7.89 -5.60
CA THR A 56 -17.57 -8.68 -6.19
C THR A 56 -17.06 -9.66 -7.25
N ALA A 57 -17.67 -10.85 -7.29
CA ALA A 57 -17.25 -11.92 -8.18
C ALA A 57 -17.21 -11.49 -9.66
N TYR A 58 -18.28 -10.89 -10.19
CA TYR A 58 -18.35 -10.45 -11.59
C TYR A 58 -17.29 -9.39 -11.97
N SER A 59 -16.65 -8.72 -10.99
CA SER A 59 -15.69 -7.64 -11.23
C SER A 59 -14.25 -8.12 -11.34
N ILE A 60 -13.95 -9.30 -10.77
CA ILE A 60 -12.59 -9.89 -10.82
C ILE A 60 -12.60 -11.19 -11.63
N LEU A 61 -13.73 -11.88 -11.72
CA LEU A 61 -13.89 -13.15 -12.41
C LEU A 61 -14.62 -12.96 -13.75
N GLU A 62 -14.27 -13.79 -14.73
CA GLU A 62 -14.87 -13.80 -16.06
C GLU A 62 -16.26 -14.49 -16.06
N GLU A 63 -17.08 -14.23 -17.10
CA GLU A 63 -18.38 -14.90 -17.29
C GLU A 63 -18.21 -16.42 -17.36
N GLY A 64 -19.01 -17.16 -16.58
CA GLY A 64 -18.87 -18.61 -16.41
C GLY A 64 -17.92 -19.03 -15.28
N GLN A 65 -17.20 -18.10 -14.64
CA GLN A 65 -16.46 -18.34 -13.39
C GLN A 65 -17.28 -18.00 -12.14
N TYR A 66 -18.46 -17.40 -12.31
CA TYR A 66 -19.44 -17.15 -11.27
C TYR A 66 -20.82 -17.64 -11.73
N ILE A 67 -21.67 -17.97 -10.76
CA ILE A 67 -23.07 -18.32 -11.02
C ILE A 67 -23.84 -17.01 -11.15
N ASP A 68 -24.56 -16.85 -12.26
CA ASP A 68 -25.55 -15.80 -12.40
C ASP A 68 -26.88 -16.33 -11.87
N ASP A 69 -27.29 -15.80 -10.72
CA ASP A 69 -28.57 -16.13 -10.06
C ASP A 69 -29.66 -15.09 -10.42
N GLU A 70 -29.39 -14.18 -11.35
CA GLU A 70 -30.40 -13.30 -11.96
C GLU A 70 -30.95 -13.95 -13.25
N ASP A 71 -32.19 -14.48 -13.17
CA ASP A 71 -33.00 -14.84 -14.36
C ASP A 71 -33.43 -13.61 -15.17
#